data_AF-A0A929CRC1-F1
#
_entry.id   AF-A0A929CRC1-F1
#
_cell.length_a   1.000
_cell.length_b   1.000
_cell.length_c   1.000
_cell.angle_alpha   90.00
_cell.angle_beta   90.00
_cell.angle_gamma   90.00
#
_symmetry.space_group_name_H-M   'P 1'
#
loop_
_entity.id
_entity.type
_entity.pdbx_description
1 polymer ?
#
loop_
_entity_poly.entity_id
_entity_poly.type
_entity_poly.pdbx_seq_one_letter_code
_entity_poly.pdbx_strand_id
1 'polypeptide(L)'
;YPYWPNNPNEDVLPRLLKDQKILILPDVSGFKRTDSDWIKSFVEQGGVVIAFGPQIPMARASSYERKELFGLDEREPKVHSSIVVTESPGNRVSAGDKFNIPDISLPLWISTGAKVLAEFEDGSPAVLLNKYGKGTIATVVLDAKTSAQQFPELIRDVIDAAMATCHETRVVDVIGTNENIDIATVKTDNGFRVTVINYNSHELEITLAPLHVPKGSAFQWHDLISRKKHKTPASDPSLKLLISGNDFICFEFQTE
;
A
#
# COMPACT_ATOMS: atom_id res chain seq x y z
N TYR A 1 22.28 0.04 26.44
CA TYR A 1 21.17 -0.79 25.94
C TYR A 1 19.94 0.09 25.85
N PRO A 2 19.37 0.36 24.66
CA PRO A 2 18.12 1.10 24.61
C PRO A 2 17.02 0.24 25.22
N TYR A 3 16.24 0.85 26.10
CA TYR A 3 15.15 0.25 26.87
C TYR A 3 14.00 -0.05 25.91
N TRP A 4 13.81 -1.32 25.57
CA TRP A 4 12.63 -1.80 24.83
C TRP A 4 11.60 -2.27 25.86
N PRO A 5 10.35 -1.76 25.88
CA PRO A 5 9.39 -2.19 26.87
C PRO A 5 9.12 -3.69 26.71
N ASN A 6 9.38 -4.46 27.77
CA ASN A 6 9.15 -5.91 27.82
C ASN A 6 7.66 -6.28 27.97
N ASN A 7 6.79 -5.28 28.12
CA ASN A 7 5.35 -5.47 28.33
C ASN A 7 4.59 -4.79 27.19
N PRO A 8 3.53 -5.44 26.65
CA PRO A 8 2.65 -4.81 25.67
C PRO A 8 2.01 -3.58 26.29
N ASN A 9 1.99 -2.47 25.56
CA ASN A 9 1.22 -1.31 25.96
C ASN A 9 -0.25 -1.59 25.66
N GLU A 10 -1.02 -1.93 26.70
CA GLU A 10 -2.42 -2.36 26.60
C GLU A 10 -3.32 -1.30 25.96
N ASP A 11 -2.96 -0.02 26.03
CA ASP A 11 -3.74 1.09 25.46
C ASP A 11 -3.48 1.29 23.96
N VAL A 12 -2.33 0.84 23.44
CA VAL A 12 -1.94 1.09 22.05
C VAL A 12 -2.82 0.29 21.08
N LEU A 13 -3.06 -0.98 21.38
CA LEU A 13 -3.78 -1.86 20.49
C LEU A 13 -5.25 -1.41 20.27
N PRO A 14 -6.06 -1.19 21.33
CA PRO A 14 -7.43 -0.67 21.17
C PRO A 14 -7.47 0.66 20.42
N ARG A 15 -6.49 1.55 20.68
CA ARG A 15 -6.41 2.84 19.99
C ARG A 15 -6.16 2.68 18.49
N LEU A 16 -5.19 1.85 18.08
CA LEU A 16 -4.90 1.66 16.66
C LEU A 16 -6.06 1.02 15.91
N LEU A 17 -6.77 0.07 16.55
CA LEU A 17 -7.98 -0.54 15.99
C LEU A 17 -9.12 0.48 15.87
N LYS A 18 -9.36 1.28 16.92
CA LYS A 18 -10.37 2.35 16.92
C LYS A 18 -10.09 3.40 15.84
N ASP A 19 -8.82 3.79 15.69
CA ASP A 19 -8.39 4.79 14.71
C ASP A 19 -8.15 4.20 13.30
N GLN A 20 -8.51 2.92 13.09
CA GLN A 20 -8.40 2.18 11.84
C GLN A 20 -7.02 2.28 11.18
N LYS A 21 -5.96 2.25 12.02
CA LYS A 21 -4.59 2.35 11.52
C LYS A 21 -4.19 1.09 10.78
N ILE A 22 -3.35 1.26 9.78
CA ILE A 22 -2.70 0.19 9.03
C ILE A 22 -1.23 0.16 9.43
N LEU A 23 -0.70 -1.03 9.67
CA LEU A 23 0.71 -1.23 9.98
C LEU A 23 1.47 -1.60 8.72
N ILE A 24 2.49 -0.81 8.37
CA ILE A 24 3.40 -1.12 7.25
C ILE A 24 4.71 -1.62 7.84
N LEU A 25 5.16 -2.80 7.39
CA LEU A 25 6.40 -3.44 7.81
C LEU A 25 7.37 -3.51 6.61
N PRO A 26 8.23 -2.49 6.41
CA PRO A 26 9.18 -2.48 5.32
C PRO A 26 10.43 -3.30 5.68
N ASP A 27 10.50 -4.54 5.17
CA ASP A 27 11.68 -5.43 5.26
C ASP A 27 12.17 -5.65 6.71
N VAL A 28 11.25 -6.01 7.60
CA VAL A 28 11.55 -6.20 9.02
C VAL A 28 12.02 -7.63 9.29
N SER A 29 13.34 -7.82 9.37
CA SER A 29 14.01 -9.12 9.49
C SER A 29 13.86 -9.84 10.83
N GLY A 30 13.42 -9.17 11.90
CA GLY A 30 13.40 -9.79 13.22
C GLY A 30 12.49 -9.11 14.23
N PHE A 31 11.54 -9.88 14.76
CA PHE A 31 10.71 -9.47 15.88
C PHE A 31 11.09 -10.20 17.16
N LYS A 32 10.96 -9.51 18.29
CA LYS A 32 10.88 -10.20 19.59
C LYS A 32 9.50 -10.86 19.70
N ARG A 33 9.40 -11.80 20.64
CA ARG A 33 8.12 -12.44 20.98
C ARG A 33 7.01 -11.43 21.26
N THR A 34 7.31 -10.38 22.01
CA THR A 34 6.33 -9.32 22.35
C THR A 34 5.80 -8.59 21.11
N ASP A 35 6.66 -8.26 20.15
CA ASP A 35 6.24 -7.60 18.91
C ASP A 35 5.39 -8.54 18.06
N SER A 36 5.78 -9.81 18.02
CA SER A 36 5.08 -10.86 17.27
C SER A 36 3.68 -11.12 17.83
N ASP A 37 3.57 -11.28 19.15
CA ASP A 37 2.31 -11.51 19.85
C ASP A 37 1.38 -10.28 19.70
N TRP A 38 1.97 -9.08 19.67
CA TRP A 38 1.23 -7.84 19.44
C TRP A 38 0.70 -7.73 18.00
N ILE A 39 1.52 -8.01 16.98
CA ILE A 39 1.09 -8.01 15.57
C ILE A 39 -0.01 -9.06 15.35
N LYS A 40 0.17 -10.27 15.92
CA LYS A 40 -0.85 -11.32 15.90
C LYS A 40 -2.18 -10.83 16.48
N SER A 41 -2.13 -10.27 17.69
CA SER A 41 -3.32 -9.72 18.36
C SER A 41 -3.97 -8.58 17.58
N PHE A 42 -3.17 -7.72 16.96
CA PHE A 42 -3.63 -6.63 16.11
C PHE A 42 -4.43 -7.13 14.91
N VAL A 43 -3.87 -8.07 14.15
CA VAL A 43 -4.56 -8.63 12.98
C VAL A 43 -5.77 -9.45 13.42
N GLU A 44 -5.65 -10.30 14.44
CA GLU A 44 -6.77 -11.14 14.91
C GLU A 44 -8.01 -10.30 15.28
N GLN A 45 -7.81 -9.10 15.82
CA GLN A 45 -8.88 -8.18 16.22
C GLN A 45 -9.42 -7.27 15.10
N GLY A 46 -8.90 -7.38 13.87
CA GLY A 46 -9.39 -6.59 12.72
C GLY A 46 -8.37 -5.63 12.12
N GLY A 47 -7.15 -5.60 12.64
CA GLY A 47 -6.07 -4.78 12.10
C GLY A 47 -5.62 -5.21 10.71
N VAL A 48 -5.01 -4.28 9.98
CA VAL A 48 -4.46 -4.50 8.65
C VAL A 48 -2.94 -4.34 8.68
N VAL A 49 -2.22 -5.35 8.18
CA VAL A 49 -0.76 -5.32 8.04
C VAL A 49 -0.39 -5.39 6.56
N ILE A 50 0.56 -4.57 6.14
CA ILE A 50 1.18 -4.64 4.82
C ILE A 50 2.68 -4.88 5.03
N ALA A 51 3.15 -6.07 4.70
CA ALA A 51 4.54 -6.47 4.86
C ALA A 51 5.25 -6.52 3.50
N PHE A 52 6.42 -5.89 3.45
CA PHE A 52 7.34 -5.94 2.31
C PHE A 52 8.64 -6.63 2.71
N GLY A 53 9.38 -7.11 1.72
CA GLY A 53 10.76 -7.53 1.87
C GLY A 53 10.94 -9.04 1.79
N PRO A 54 12.11 -9.49 1.31
CA PRO A 54 12.40 -10.92 1.21
C PRO A 54 12.25 -11.61 2.57
N GLN A 55 12.50 -10.85 3.63
CA GLN A 55 12.41 -11.30 5.00
C GLN A 55 11.03 -10.96 5.55
N ILE A 56 10.08 -11.83 5.25
CA ILE A 56 8.82 -11.87 6.00
C ILE A 56 9.21 -12.08 7.48
N PRO A 57 8.77 -11.18 8.39
CA PRO A 57 9.35 -11.08 9.71
C PRO A 57 9.46 -12.41 10.46
N MET A 58 10.66 -12.69 10.98
CA MET A 58 10.96 -13.88 11.78
C MET A 58 10.91 -13.55 13.27
N ALA A 59 10.21 -14.36 14.06
CA ALA A 59 10.41 -14.36 15.50
C ALA A 59 11.63 -15.23 15.84
N ARG A 60 12.59 -14.69 16.60
CA ARG A 60 13.74 -15.48 17.10
C ARG A 60 13.35 -16.56 18.12
N ALA A 61 12.12 -16.50 18.64
CA ALA A 61 11.53 -17.46 19.56
C ALA A 61 10.14 -17.83 19.06
N SER A 62 9.80 -19.11 19.15
CA SER A 62 8.67 -19.83 18.53
C SER A 62 7.23 -19.39 18.88
N SER A 63 6.96 -18.12 19.17
CA SER A 63 5.57 -17.65 19.41
C SER A 63 4.83 -17.22 18.14
N TYR A 64 5.55 -17.05 17.03
CA TYR A 64 5.02 -16.57 15.75
C TYR A 64 5.07 -17.66 14.69
N GLU A 65 3.92 -18.23 14.33
CA GLU A 65 3.83 -19.13 13.18
C GLU A 65 3.60 -18.32 11.91
N ARG A 66 4.70 -18.06 11.16
CA ARG A 66 4.66 -17.39 9.84
C ARG A 66 3.64 -18.04 8.91
N LYS A 67 3.57 -19.37 8.98
CA LYS A 67 2.62 -20.19 8.22
C LYS A 67 1.18 -19.81 8.52
N GLU A 68 0.81 -19.63 9.79
CA GLU A 68 -0.56 -19.27 10.14
C GLU A 68 -0.87 -17.81 9.84
N LEU A 69 0.01 -16.89 10.27
CA LEU A 69 -0.32 -15.47 10.20
C LEU A 69 -0.12 -14.88 8.80
N PHE A 70 0.99 -15.17 8.13
CA PHE A 70 1.25 -14.72 6.76
C PHE A 70 0.70 -15.70 5.71
N GLY A 71 0.32 -16.92 6.09
CA GLY A 71 -0.16 -17.93 5.14
C GLY A 71 0.96 -18.52 4.29
N LEU A 72 2.22 -18.43 4.72
CA LEU A 72 3.39 -18.75 3.91
C LEU A 72 4.38 -19.68 4.61
N ASP A 73 4.88 -20.67 3.87
CA ASP A 73 5.93 -21.61 4.31
C ASP A 73 7.20 -21.42 3.47
N GLU A 74 8.35 -21.25 4.13
CA GLU A 74 9.62 -20.90 3.50
C GLU A 74 10.34 -22.14 2.94
N ARG A 75 10.99 -21.98 1.80
CA ARG A 75 11.82 -22.98 1.12
C ARG A 75 13.14 -22.35 0.66
N GLU A 76 14.01 -23.20 0.12
CA GLU A 76 15.30 -22.79 -0.42
C GLU A 76 15.16 -21.65 -1.44
N PRO A 77 16.01 -20.61 -1.36
CA PRO A 77 15.94 -19.46 -2.25
C PRO A 77 16.11 -19.81 -3.73
N LYS A 78 15.48 -19.01 -4.59
CA LYS A 78 15.67 -19.03 -6.05
C LYS A 78 15.85 -17.63 -6.59
N VAL A 79 16.45 -17.56 -7.77
CA VAL A 79 16.56 -16.32 -8.55
C VAL A 79 15.28 -16.13 -9.34
N HIS A 80 14.67 -14.96 -9.18
CA HIS A 80 13.48 -14.54 -9.90
C HIS A 80 13.74 -13.30 -10.74
N SER A 81 13.00 -13.17 -11.84
CA SER A 81 13.18 -12.10 -12.84
C SER A 81 11.87 -11.49 -13.31
N SER A 82 10.73 -12.08 -12.96
CA SER A 82 9.43 -11.49 -13.25
C SER A 82 8.34 -11.93 -12.30
N ILE A 83 7.27 -11.13 -12.28
CA ILE A 83 6.03 -11.40 -11.57
C ILE A 83 4.88 -11.37 -12.58
N VAL A 84 3.92 -12.28 -12.42
CA VAL A 84 2.69 -12.35 -13.21
C VAL A 84 1.49 -12.24 -12.27
N VAL A 85 0.58 -11.31 -12.57
CA VAL A 85 -0.67 -11.14 -11.81
C VAL A 85 -1.58 -12.34 -12.08
N THR A 86 -1.97 -13.04 -11.03
CA THR A 86 -2.88 -14.18 -11.12
C THR A 86 -4.33 -13.75 -10.92
N GLU A 87 -4.56 -12.77 -10.05
CA GLU A 87 -5.87 -12.20 -9.78
C GLU A 87 -5.75 -10.70 -9.53
N SER A 88 -6.62 -9.92 -10.15
CA SER A 88 -6.60 -8.47 -9.95
C SER A 88 -7.10 -8.09 -8.55
N PRO A 89 -6.29 -7.38 -7.74
CA PRO A 89 -6.74 -6.87 -6.45
C PRO A 89 -7.60 -5.60 -6.58
N GLY A 90 -7.63 -4.98 -7.76
CA GLY A 90 -8.29 -3.69 -8.01
C GLY A 90 -8.61 -3.50 -9.48
N ASN A 91 -8.42 -2.29 -9.98
CA ASN A 91 -8.79 -1.92 -11.35
C ASN A 91 -7.60 -1.45 -12.19
N ARG A 92 -6.39 -1.39 -11.62
CA ARG A 92 -5.20 -0.84 -12.29
C ARG A 92 -4.39 -1.90 -13.00
N VAL A 93 -4.47 -3.15 -12.53
CA VAL A 93 -3.83 -4.31 -13.16
C VAL A 93 -4.86 -5.38 -13.50
N SER A 94 -4.54 -6.23 -14.47
CA SER A 94 -5.36 -7.37 -14.90
C SER A 94 -4.63 -8.69 -14.68
N ALA A 95 -5.39 -9.77 -14.52
CA ALA A 95 -4.81 -11.11 -14.52
C ALA A 95 -4.08 -11.37 -15.85
N GLY A 96 -2.85 -11.88 -15.76
CA GLY A 96 -1.93 -12.06 -16.88
C GLY A 96 -0.95 -10.92 -17.11
N ASP A 97 -1.12 -9.75 -16.47
CA ASP A 97 -0.14 -8.67 -16.54
C ASP A 97 1.21 -9.16 -15.98
N LYS A 98 2.28 -8.85 -16.70
CA LYS A 98 3.64 -9.27 -16.37
C LYS A 98 4.53 -8.06 -16.09
N PHE A 99 5.24 -8.12 -14.97
CA PHE A 99 6.24 -7.12 -14.58
C PHE A 99 7.61 -7.78 -14.54
N ASN A 100 8.59 -7.17 -15.21
CA ASN A 100 9.98 -7.59 -15.08
C ASN A 100 10.58 -6.97 -13.82
N ILE A 101 11.41 -7.72 -13.12
CA ILE A 101 12.17 -7.26 -11.95
C ILE A 101 13.66 -7.54 -12.19
N PRO A 102 14.58 -6.84 -11.51
CA PRO A 102 15.99 -7.22 -11.52
C PRO A 102 16.16 -8.66 -11.01
N ASP A 103 17.11 -9.40 -11.57
CA ASP A 103 17.45 -10.75 -11.09
C ASP A 103 17.79 -10.69 -9.60
N ILE A 104 16.94 -11.33 -8.79
CA ILE A 104 17.03 -11.27 -7.33
C ILE A 104 16.83 -12.65 -6.73
N SER A 105 17.72 -13.02 -5.80
CA SER A 105 17.59 -14.26 -5.03
C SER A 105 16.68 -14.01 -3.83
N LEU A 106 15.51 -14.64 -3.82
CA LEU A 106 14.50 -14.50 -2.76
C LEU A 106 14.18 -15.88 -2.17
N PRO A 107 13.82 -15.98 -0.88
CA PRO A 107 13.25 -17.21 -0.33
C PRO A 107 12.01 -17.61 -1.14
N LEU A 108 11.92 -18.90 -1.47
CA LEU A 108 10.73 -19.41 -2.13
C LEU A 108 9.65 -19.64 -1.07
N TRP A 109 8.45 -19.17 -1.34
CA TRP A 109 7.33 -19.32 -0.44
C TRP A 109 6.29 -20.29 -1.02
N ILE A 110 5.57 -20.98 -0.15
CA ILE A 110 4.41 -21.79 -0.53
C ILE A 110 3.20 -21.22 0.22
N SER A 111 2.13 -20.89 -0.52
CA SER A 111 0.88 -20.51 0.12
C SER A 111 0.26 -21.70 0.84
N THR A 112 -0.19 -21.48 2.07
CA THR A 112 -0.81 -22.47 2.95
C THR A 112 -2.26 -22.14 3.28
N GLY A 113 -2.86 -21.24 2.49
CA GLY A 113 -4.24 -20.78 2.65
C GLY A 113 -4.45 -19.30 2.26
N ALA A 114 -3.37 -18.55 2.06
CA ALA A 114 -3.43 -17.17 1.58
C ALA A 114 -3.85 -17.12 0.10
N LYS A 115 -4.62 -16.08 -0.24
CA LYS A 115 -4.99 -15.77 -1.62
C LYS A 115 -3.77 -15.20 -2.34
N VAL A 116 -3.33 -15.85 -3.41
CA VAL A 116 -2.21 -15.39 -4.23
C VAL A 116 -2.72 -14.42 -5.28
N LEU A 117 -2.22 -13.19 -5.28
CA LEU A 117 -2.58 -12.12 -6.22
C LEU A 117 -1.58 -12.03 -7.38
N ALA A 118 -0.34 -12.40 -7.13
CA ALA A 118 0.70 -12.51 -8.16
C ALA A 118 1.74 -13.56 -7.80
N GLU A 119 2.31 -14.19 -8.82
CA GLU A 119 3.31 -15.25 -8.73
C GLU A 119 4.59 -14.84 -9.45
N PHE A 120 5.72 -15.41 -9.03
CA PHE A 120 6.95 -15.39 -9.81
C PHE A 120 6.84 -16.28 -11.04
N GLU A 121 7.82 -16.19 -11.95
CA GLU A 121 7.83 -17.00 -13.18
C GLU A 121 7.83 -18.52 -12.96
N ASP A 122 8.18 -18.99 -11.75
CA ASP A 122 8.18 -20.40 -11.39
C ASP A 122 6.90 -20.85 -10.67
N GLY A 123 5.89 -19.97 -10.56
CA GLY A 123 4.61 -20.22 -9.90
C GLY A 123 4.62 -20.07 -8.38
N SER A 124 5.76 -19.69 -7.77
CA SER A 124 5.79 -19.37 -6.34
C SER A 124 5.12 -18.01 -6.07
N PRO A 125 4.47 -17.80 -4.91
CA PRO A 125 3.77 -16.55 -4.64
C PRO A 125 4.72 -15.37 -4.46
N ALA A 126 4.40 -14.25 -5.13
CA ALA A 126 5.12 -12.98 -5.02
C ALA A 126 4.33 -11.93 -4.23
N VAL A 127 3.00 -11.92 -4.40
CA VAL A 127 2.07 -11.03 -3.72
C VAL A 127 0.86 -11.81 -3.24
N LEU A 128 0.53 -11.67 -1.96
CA LEU A 128 -0.56 -12.42 -1.32
C LEU A 128 -1.42 -11.56 -0.41
N LEU A 129 -2.64 -12.05 -0.18
CA LEU A 129 -3.56 -11.53 0.82
C LEU A 129 -4.02 -12.68 1.71
N ASN A 130 -3.71 -12.62 3.00
CA ASN A 130 -4.16 -13.58 4.00
C ASN A 130 -5.21 -12.96 4.92
N LYS A 131 -6.23 -13.76 5.29
CA LYS A 131 -7.20 -13.41 6.33
C LYS A 131 -6.84 -14.16 7.60
N TYR A 132 -6.73 -13.42 8.71
CA TYR A 132 -6.42 -14.01 10.01
C TYR A 132 -7.28 -13.38 11.10
N GLY A 133 -8.07 -14.19 11.80
CA GLY A 133 -9.13 -13.69 12.67
C GLY A 133 -10.07 -12.75 11.92
N LYS A 134 -10.21 -11.51 12.39
CA LYS A 134 -11.02 -10.47 11.73
C LYS A 134 -10.23 -9.57 10.77
N GLY A 135 -8.90 -9.65 10.80
CA GLY A 135 -8.01 -8.75 10.07
C GLY A 135 -7.48 -9.33 8.77
N THR A 136 -6.54 -8.58 8.19
CA THR A 136 -5.98 -8.88 6.87
C THR A 136 -4.49 -8.59 6.86
N ILE A 137 -3.74 -9.44 6.16
CA ILE A 137 -2.33 -9.22 5.89
C ILE A 137 -2.09 -9.26 4.39
N ALA A 138 -1.57 -8.17 3.85
CA ALA A 138 -0.98 -8.14 2.52
C ALA A 138 0.52 -8.41 2.65
N THR A 139 1.04 -9.32 1.82
CA THR A 139 2.46 -9.67 1.79
C THR A 139 2.99 -9.49 0.39
N VAL A 140 4.05 -8.70 0.27
CA VAL A 140 4.84 -8.52 -0.95
C VAL A 140 6.24 -9.04 -0.64
N VAL A 141 6.66 -10.10 -1.33
CA VAL A 141 7.94 -10.77 -1.07
C VAL A 141 9.13 -9.88 -1.44
N LEU A 142 8.95 -8.90 -2.33
CA LEU A 142 9.98 -7.92 -2.63
C LEU A 142 9.96 -6.77 -1.63
N ASP A 143 11.10 -6.11 -1.46
CA ASP A 143 11.18 -4.90 -0.65
C ASP A 143 10.31 -3.78 -1.22
N ALA A 144 9.92 -2.83 -0.35
CA ALA A 144 8.99 -1.79 -0.69
C ALA A 144 9.49 -0.89 -1.83
N LYS A 145 10.80 -0.64 -1.90
CA LYS A 145 11.41 0.22 -2.92
C LYS A 145 11.34 -0.45 -4.28
N THR A 146 11.82 -1.69 -4.38
CA THR A 146 11.79 -2.46 -5.64
C THR A 146 10.35 -2.62 -6.12
N SER A 147 9.43 -2.94 -5.22
CA SER A 147 8.01 -3.11 -5.54
C SER A 147 7.37 -1.83 -6.08
N ALA A 148 7.61 -0.69 -5.43
CA ALA A 148 7.09 0.60 -5.86
C ALA A 148 7.69 1.05 -7.21
N GLN A 149 8.91 0.62 -7.54
CA GLN A 149 9.57 0.96 -8.80
C GLN A 149 9.12 0.08 -9.97
N GLN A 150 8.98 -1.23 -9.75
CA GLN A 150 8.77 -2.19 -10.83
C GLN A 150 7.30 -2.46 -11.14
N PHE A 151 6.41 -2.36 -10.15
CA PHE A 151 4.97 -2.63 -10.32
C PHE A 151 4.11 -1.72 -9.41
N PRO A 152 4.24 -0.38 -9.53
CA PRO A 152 3.54 0.58 -8.68
C PRO A 152 2.02 0.41 -8.67
N GLU A 153 1.43 0.09 -9.82
CA GLU A 153 -0.03 -0.06 -9.94
C GLU A 153 -0.55 -1.29 -9.20
N LEU A 154 0.18 -2.42 -9.25
CA LEU A 154 -0.15 -3.60 -8.45
C LEU A 154 -0.04 -3.28 -6.96
N ILE A 155 0.99 -2.54 -6.54
CA ILE A 155 1.13 -2.14 -5.13
C ILE A 155 0.00 -1.23 -4.66
N ARG A 156 -0.42 -0.26 -5.50
CA ARG A 156 -1.58 0.59 -5.20
C ARG A 156 -2.86 -0.21 -5.03
N ASP A 157 -3.12 -1.17 -5.93
CA ASP A 157 -4.29 -2.04 -5.84
C ASP A 157 -4.24 -2.93 -4.59
N VAL A 158 -3.06 -3.48 -4.23
CA VAL A 158 -2.87 -4.28 -3.01
C VAL A 158 -3.11 -3.45 -1.74
N ILE A 159 -2.58 -2.23 -1.68
CA ILE A 159 -2.81 -1.32 -0.56
C ILE A 159 -4.30 -1.01 -0.46
N ASP A 160 -4.96 -0.63 -1.56
CA ASP A 160 -6.39 -0.32 -1.56
C ASP A 160 -7.24 -1.53 -1.13
N ALA A 161 -6.93 -2.72 -1.64
CA ALA A 161 -7.61 -3.96 -1.26
C ALA A 161 -7.44 -4.28 0.23
N ALA A 162 -6.25 -4.05 0.80
CA ALA A 162 -6.00 -4.22 2.22
C ALA A 162 -6.75 -3.19 3.07
N MET A 163 -6.70 -1.91 2.70
CA MET A 163 -7.37 -0.80 3.38
C MET A 163 -8.90 -0.95 3.39
N ALA A 164 -9.49 -1.42 2.29
CA ALA A 164 -10.93 -1.63 2.17
C ALA A 164 -11.48 -2.56 3.27
N THR A 165 -10.64 -3.44 3.84
CA THR A 165 -11.04 -4.36 4.90
C THR A 165 -11.23 -3.71 6.26
N CYS A 166 -10.65 -2.53 6.49
CA CYS A 166 -10.88 -1.70 7.68
C CYS A 166 -11.76 -0.46 7.39
N HIS A 167 -12.52 -0.49 6.29
CA HIS A 167 -13.40 0.61 5.83
C HIS A 167 -12.66 1.92 5.55
N GLU A 168 -11.35 1.87 5.37
CA GLU A 168 -10.55 3.00 4.93
C GLU A 168 -10.30 2.92 3.43
N THR A 169 -10.24 4.08 2.80
CA THR A 169 -9.97 4.22 1.37
C THR A 169 -9.14 5.46 1.13
N ARG A 170 -8.21 5.35 0.17
CA ARG A 170 -7.58 6.53 -0.42
C ARG A 170 -8.63 7.28 -1.25
N VAL A 171 -8.47 8.61 -1.31
CA VAL A 171 -9.42 9.49 -2.00
C VAL A 171 -8.95 9.89 -3.40
N VAL A 172 -7.65 9.84 -3.64
CA VAL A 172 -7.02 10.32 -4.87
C VAL A 172 -5.77 9.51 -5.19
N ASP A 173 -5.57 9.22 -6.47
CA ASP A 173 -4.28 8.85 -7.02
C ASP A 173 -3.54 10.08 -7.54
N VAL A 174 -2.23 10.11 -7.31
CA VAL A 174 -1.32 11.08 -7.90
C VAL A 174 -0.37 10.30 -8.81
N ILE A 175 -0.54 10.49 -10.11
CA ILE A 175 0.18 9.77 -11.16
C ILE A 175 1.23 10.70 -11.76
N GLY A 176 2.37 10.15 -12.21
CA GLY A 176 3.48 10.94 -12.78
C GLY A 176 4.52 11.38 -11.75
N THR A 177 4.50 10.80 -10.55
CA THR A 177 5.40 11.16 -9.44
C THR A 177 6.71 10.37 -9.46
N ASN A 178 7.73 10.89 -8.80
CA ASN A 178 9.01 10.22 -8.58
C ASN A 178 9.47 10.36 -7.11
N GLU A 179 10.69 9.94 -6.79
CA GLU A 179 11.26 9.99 -5.43
C GLU A 179 11.50 11.41 -4.88
N ASN A 180 11.44 12.45 -5.72
CA ASN A 180 11.65 13.85 -5.34
C ASN A 180 10.33 14.61 -5.20
N ILE A 181 9.26 13.92 -4.81
CA ILE A 181 7.92 14.47 -4.66
C ILE A 181 7.37 14.12 -3.28
N ASP A 182 6.85 15.13 -2.57
CA ASP A 182 6.03 14.92 -1.38
C ASP A 182 4.55 15.12 -1.71
N ILE A 183 3.71 14.29 -1.10
CA ILE A 183 2.26 14.31 -1.28
C ILE A 183 1.59 14.31 0.09
N ALA A 184 0.66 15.22 0.31
CA ALA A 184 -0.22 15.22 1.46
C ALA A 184 -1.68 15.23 0.98
N THR A 185 -2.52 14.41 1.60
CA THR A 185 -3.95 14.37 1.31
C THR A 185 -4.75 14.41 2.60
N VAL A 186 -5.94 15.02 2.55
CA VAL A 186 -6.88 15.03 3.68
C VAL A 186 -8.31 14.98 3.17
N LYS A 187 -9.14 14.13 3.78
CA LYS A 187 -10.59 14.08 3.56
C LYS A 187 -11.23 15.37 4.09
N THR A 188 -12.21 15.90 3.37
CA THR A 188 -13.06 17.01 3.82
C THR A 188 -14.52 16.54 3.82
N ASP A 189 -15.43 17.32 4.40
CA ASP A 189 -16.86 16.95 4.47
C ASP A 189 -17.47 16.69 3.09
N ASN A 190 -16.99 17.38 2.06
CA ASN A 190 -17.53 17.33 0.69
C ASN A 190 -16.50 16.84 -0.34
N GLY A 191 -15.44 16.15 0.07
CA GLY A 191 -14.42 15.64 -0.85
C GLY A 191 -13.04 15.50 -0.22
N PHE A 192 -12.02 16.12 -0.81
CA PHE A 192 -10.65 16.04 -0.29
C PHE A 192 -9.78 17.22 -0.73
N ARG A 193 -8.66 17.40 -0.04
CA ARG A 193 -7.56 18.27 -0.45
C ARG A 193 -6.31 17.46 -0.71
N VAL A 194 -5.51 17.93 -1.67
CA VAL A 194 -4.23 17.35 -2.04
C VAL A 194 -3.21 18.46 -2.25
N THR A 195 -2.02 18.25 -1.68
CA THR A 195 -0.84 19.07 -1.92
C THR A 195 0.23 18.17 -2.52
N VAL A 196 0.87 18.65 -3.58
CA VAL A 196 2.02 17.98 -4.21
C VAL A 196 3.16 18.97 -4.29
N ILE A 197 4.32 18.60 -3.75
CA ILE A 197 5.53 19.42 -3.71
C ILE A 197 6.57 18.78 -4.63
N ASN A 198 7.07 19.53 -5.61
CA ASN A 198 8.08 19.10 -6.56
C ASN A 198 9.46 19.59 -6.16
N TYR A 199 10.30 18.70 -5.62
CA TYR A 199 11.71 19.01 -5.31
C TYR A 199 12.66 18.75 -6.49
N ASN A 200 12.14 18.32 -7.65
CA ASN A 200 12.97 18.24 -8.86
C ASN A 200 13.37 19.65 -9.30
N SER A 201 14.51 19.75 -9.99
CA SER A 201 14.97 21.01 -10.61
C SER A 201 14.19 21.40 -11.87
N HIS A 202 13.36 20.51 -12.40
CA HIS A 202 12.62 20.65 -13.65
C HIS A 202 11.12 20.47 -13.42
N GLU A 203 10.35 20.92 -14.41
CA GLU A 203 8.91 20.75 -14.44
C GLU A 203 8.52 19.27 -14.52
N LEU A 204 7.45 18.90 -13.81
CA LEU A 204 6.90 17.56 -13.79
C LEU A 204 5.41 17.60 -14.14
N GLU A 205 4.99 16.74 -15.07
CA GLU A 205 3.57 16.50 -15.33
C GLU A 205 3.03 15.48 -14.33
N ILE A 206 1.94 15.83 -13.67
CA ILE A 206 1.20 14.91 -12.80
C ILE A 206 -0.28 14.87 -13.18
N THR A 207 -0.95 13.79 -12.76
CA THR A 207 -2.41 13.67 -12.83
C THR A 207 -2.98 13.39 -11.44
N LEU A 208 -3.93 14.21 -11.00
CA LEU A 208 -4.74 13.99 -9.82
C LEU A 208 -6.02 13.26 -10.23
N ALA A 209 -6.16 11.98 -9.86
CA ALA A 209 -7.29 11.13 -10.25
C ALA A 209 -8.13 10.73 -9.01
N PRO A 210 -9.30 11.35 -8.80
CA PRO A 210 -10.20 10.98 -7.70
C PRO A 210 -10.61 9.50 -7.80
N LEU A 211 -10.52 8.76 -6.70
CA LEU A 211 -10.80 7.31 -6.69
C LEU A 211 -12.29 7.00 -6.54
N HIS A 212 -13.04 7.88 -5.89
CA HIS A 212 -14.45 7.69 -5.61
C HIS A 212 -15.20 8.99 -5.94
N VAL A 213 -15.90 8.99 -7.07
CA VAL A 213 -16.84 10.06 -7.44
C VAL A 213 -18.22 9.43 -7.55
N PRO A 214 -19.19 9.79 -6.69
CA PRO A 214 -20.53 9.24 -6.75
C PRO A 214 -21.15 9.47 -8.14
N LYS A 215 -21.81 8.44 -8.69
CA LYS A 215 -22.44 8.52 -10.01
C LYS A 215 -23.50 9.63 -10.01
N GLY A 216 -23.39 10.55 -10.96
CA GLY A 216 -24.34 11.64 -11.13
C GLY A 216 -24.09 12.86 -10.23
N SER A 217 -23.10 12.83 -9.33
CA SER A 217 -22.70 14.01 -8.58
C SER A 217 -22.01 15.03 -9.47
N ALA A 218 -22.33 16.30 -9.25
CA ALA A 218 -21.51 17.39 -9.78
C ALA A 218 -20.21 17.45 -8.96
N PHE A 219 -19.12 17.85 -9.60
CA PHE A 219 -17.83 18.01 -8.92
C PHE A 219 -17.04 19.18 -9.48
N GLN A 220 -16.09 19.65 -8.70
CA GLN A 220 -15.21 20.76 -9.08
C GLN A 220 -13.84 20.66 -8.42
N TRP A 221 -12.82 21.07 -9.19
CA TRP A 221 -11.48 21.31 -8.68
C TRP A 221 -11.27 22.78 -8.37
N HIS A 222 -10.69 23.08 -7.22
CA HIS A 222 -10.32 24.42 -6.77
C HIS A 222 -8.82 24.47 -6.52
N ASP A 223 -8.12 25.34 -7.24
CA ASP A 223 -6.75 25.70 -6.92
C ASP A 223 -6.77 26.62 -5.70
N LEU A 224 -6.21 26.17 -4.57
CA LEU A 224 -6.21 26.91 -3.32
C LEU A 224 -5.19 28.05 -3.29
N ILE A 225 -4.21 28.04 -4.21
CA ILE A 225 -3.19 29.08 -4.36
C ILE A 225 -3.76 30.22 -5.22
N SER A 226 -4.16 29.90 -6.46
CA SER A 226 -4.65 30.92 -7.41
C SER A 226 -6.13 31.26 -7.23
N ARG A 227 -6.86 30.48 -6.42
CA ARG A 227 -8.32 30.57 -6.20
C ARG A 227 -9.15 30.34 -7.47
N LYS A 228 -8.55 29.72 -8.50
CA LYS A 228 -9.23 29.40 -9.75
C LYS A 228 -9.96 28.06 -9.64
N LYS A 229 -11.07 27.99 -10.36
CA LYS A 229 -11.84 26.76 -10.55
C LYS A 229 -11.38 26.07 -11.83
N HIS A 230 -11.18 24.77 -11.75
CA HIS A 230 -10.85 23.92 -12.89
C HIS A 230 -12.03 22.98 -13.17
N LYS A 231 -12.37 22.84 -14.45
CA LYS A 231 -13.41 21.92 -14.91
C LYS A 231 -12.74 20.77 -15.65
N THR A 232 -13.16 19.56 -15.33
CA THR A 232 -12.79 18.35 -16.04
C THR A 232 -14.08 17.69 -16.56
N PRO A 233 -14.03 16.87 -17.63
CA PRO A 233 -15.21 16.20 -18.16
C PRO A 233 -15.88 15.32 -17.11
N ALA A 234 -17.22 15.24 -17.10
CA ALA A 234 -17.94 14.34 -16.17
C ALA A 234 -17.56 12.86 -16.33
N SER A 235 -17.08 12.46 -17.52
CA SER A 235 -16.59 11.11 -17.81
C SER A 235 -15.21 10.82 -17.26
N ASP A 236 -14.41 11.85 -16.94
CA ASP A 236 -13.08 11.73 -16.37
C ASP A 236 -12.81 12.92 -15.42
N PRO A 237 -12.99 12.72 -14.10
CA PRO A 237 -12.80 13.79 -13.14
C PRO A 237 -11.32 14.15 -12.93
N SER A 238 -10.38 13.44 -13.57
CA SER A 238 -8.95 13.62 -13.36
C SER A 238 -8.44 14.97 -13.85
N LEU A 239 -7.54 15.58 -13.06
CA LEU A 239 -6.93 16.86 -13.37
C LEU A 239 -5.45 16.69 -13.70
N LYS A 240 -5.05 17.02 -14.93
CA LYS A 240 -3.65 17.04 -15.37
C LYS A 240 -3.03 18.40 -15.11
N LEU A 241 -1.83 18.42 -14.54
CA LEU A 241 -1.14 19.63 -14.10
C LEU A 241 0.36 19.53 -14.39
N LEU A 242 0.98 20.69 -14.61
CA LEU A 242 2.43 20.85 -14.62
C LEU A 242 2.85 21.57 -13.33
N ILE A 243 3.84 21.03 -12.62
CA ILE A 243 4.42 21.64 -11.43
C ILE A 243 5.84 22.04 -11.77
N SER A 244 6.15 23.33 -11.69
CA SER A 244 7.51 23.83 -11.89
C SER A 244 8.50 23.20 -10.91
N GLY A 245 9.78 23.21 -11.27
CA GLY A 245 10.83 22.68 -10.39
C GLY A 245 10.97 23.52 -9.11
N ASN A 246 11.13 22.87 -7.96
CA ASN A 246 11.15 23.48 -6.62
C ASN A 246 9.88 24.28 -6.29
N ASP A 247 8.72 23.83 -6.80
CA ASP A 247 7.43 24.47 -6.59
C ASP A 247 6.39 23.47 -6.03
N PHE A 248 5.20 23.95 -5.69
CA PHE A 248 4.12 23.11 -5.18
C PHE A 248 2.76 23.54 -5.72
N ILE A 249 1.82 22.61 -5.66
CA ILE A 249 0.40 22.86 -5.91
C ILE A 249 -0.43 22.47 -4.70
N CYS A 250 -1.60 23.09 -4.57
CA CYS A 250 -2.57 22.72 -3.55
C CYS A 250 -3.98 22.84 -4.13
N PHE A 251 -4.70 21.73 -4.17
CA PHE A 251 -6.03 21.63 -4.78
C PHE A 251 -7.04 21.03 -3.82
N GLU A 252 -8.28 21.47 -3.93
CA GLU A 252 -9.45 20.86 -3.31
C GLU A 252 -10.36 20.28 -4.40
N PHE A 253 -10.77 19.03 -4.21
CA PHE A 253 -11.82 18.38 -4.98
C PHE A 253 -13.09 18.40 -4.13
N GLN A 254 -14.16 18.95 -4.68
CA GLN A 254 -15.48 18.99 -4.04
C GLN A 254 -16.50 18.23 -4.88
N THR A 255 -17.36 17.45 -4.23
CA THR A 255 -18.55 16.82 -4.79
C THR A 255 -19.80 17.44 -4.18
N GLU A 256 -20.79 17.74 -5.01
CA GLU A 256 -22.13 18.22 -4.58
C GLU A 256 -23.13 17.06 -4.43
#